data_AF-A0A659UNM9-F1
#
_entry.id   AF-A0A659UNM9-F1
#
_cell.length_a   1.000
_cell.length_b   1.000
_cell.length_c   1.000
_cell.angle_alpha   90.00
_cell.angle_beta   90.00
_cell.angle_gamma   90.00
#
_symmetry.space_group_name_H-M   'P 1'
#
loop_
_entity.id
_entity.type
_entity.pdbx_description
1 polymer ?
#
loop_
_entity_poly.entity_id
_entity_poly.type
_entity_poly.pdbx_seq_one_letter_code
_entity_poly.pdbx_strand_id
1 'polypeptide(L)'
;LTRNLPIRRIKLSDGSKVAVATVHDLMMANYGLDRGFGGDHAAKSYDEDVPFTPAWAERITGVKRDAIITVAREFATNAEKTNGRSMVILGAGVNHWYHMDMTYRGIINLLVFCGAIGQSGGGWSHYVGQEKLRPQTG
;
A
#
# COMPACT_ATOMS: atom_id res chain seq x y z
N LEU A 1 -14.33 10.98 -4.36
CA LEU A 1 -13.28 11.39 -5.32
C LEU A 1 -13.54 10.67 -6.62
N THR A 2 -13.65 11.39 -7.73
CA THR A 2 -13.79 10.80 -9.07
C THR A 2 -12.42 10.64 -9.71
N ARG A 3 -12.07 9.47 -10.24
CA ARG A 3 -10.76 9.24 -10.87
C ARG A 3 -10.87 8.57 -12.22
N ASN A 4 -10.02 8.98 -13.15
CA ASN A 4 -9.96 8.43 -14.49
C ASN A 4 -9.24 7.08 -14.46
N LEU A 5 -9.82 6.09 -15.13
CA LEU A 5 -9.36 4.69 -15.13
C LEU A 5 -9.43 4.12 -16.55
N PRO A 6 -8.45 3.30 -16.96
CA PRO A 6 -8.56 2.52 -18.18
C PRO A 6 -9.61 1.42 -17.97
N ILE A 7 -10.56 1.31 -18.90
CA ILE A 7 -11.59 0.27 -18.86
C ILE A 7 -11.60 -0.54 -20.15
N ARG A 8 -12.03 -1.79 -20.03
CA ARG A 8 -12.43 -2.62 -21.17
C ARG A 8 -13.91 -2.95 -21.05
N ARG A 9 -14.66 -2.89 -22.16
CA ARG A 9 -16.02 -3.42 -22.20
C ARG A 9 -15.99 -4.88 -22.61
N ILE A 10 -16.60 -5.75 -21.81
CA ILE A 10 -16.73 -7.18 -22.07
C ILE A 10 -18.20 -7.57 -22.15
N LYS A 11 -18.50 -8.59 -22.96
CA LYS A 11 -19.84 -9.19 -23.04
C LYS A 11 -19.91 -10.36 -22.04
N LEU A 12 -20.93 -10.37 -21.19
CA LEU A 12 -21.21 -11.46 -20.25
C LEU A 12 -21.95 -12.62 -20.93
N SER A 13 -22.06 -13.74 -20.22
CA SER A 13 -22.75 -14.95 -20.71
C SER A 13 -24.24 -14.73 -20.99
N ASP A 14 -24.89 -13.82 -20.26
CA ASP A 14 -26.29 -13.41 -20.47
C ASP A 14 -26.48 -12.43 -21.65
N GLY A 15 -25.38 -12.04 -22.31
CA GLY A 15 -25.37 -11.13 -23.43
C GLY A 15 -25.23 -9.65 -23.08
N SER A 16 -25.31 -9.27 -21.80
CA SER A 16 -25.11 -7.90 -21.34
C SER A 16 -23.65 -7.44 -21.51
N LYS A 17 -23.41 -6.12 -21.53
CA LYS A 17 -22.06 -5.53 -21.62
C LYS A 17 -21.72 -4.81 -20.33
N VAL A 18 -20.55 -5.10 -19.77
CA VAL A 18 -20.04 -4.43 -18.56
C VAL A 18 -18.67 -3.83 -18.80
N ALA A 19 -18.36 -2.74 -18.10
CA ALA A 19 -17.03 -2.16 -18.05
C ALA A 19 -16.22 -2.80 -16.92
N VAL A 20 -14.99 -3.21 -17.20
CA VAL A 20 -14.07 -3.81 -16.23
C VAL A 20 -12.74 -3.07 -16.21
N ALA A 21 -12.10 -3.04 -15.05
CA ALA A 21 -10.74 -2.55 -14.82
C ALA A 21 -9.98 -3.58 -13.99
N THR A 22 -8.65 -3.56 -14.05
CA THR A 22 -7.84 -4.44 -13.20
C THR A 22 -7.76 -3.90 -11.78
N VAL A 23 -7.49 -4.77 -10.80
CA VAL A 23 -7.20 -4.34 -9.42
C VAL A 23 -5.98 -3.41 -9.39
N HIS A 24 -4.98 -3.62 -10.25
CA HIS A 24 -3.83 -2.74 -10.36
C HIS A 24 -4.25 -1.32 -10.77
N ASP A 25 -5.10 -1.17 -11.78
CA ASP A 25 -5.58 0.14 -12.23
C ASP A 25 -6.39 0.84 -11.12
N LEU A 26 -7.29 0.10 -10.46
CA LEU A 26 -8.05 0.59 -9.30
C LEU A 26 -7.13 1.02 -8.16
N MET A 27 -6.03 0.28 -7.92
CA MET A 27 -5.07 0.57 -6.85
C MET A 27 -4.26 1.84 -7.14
N MET A 28 -3.74 1.99 -8.36
CA MET A 28 -3.02 3.19 -8.78
C MET A 28 -3.93 4.42 -8.73
N ALA A 29 -5.18 4.27 -9.19
CA ALA A 29 -6.18 5.31 -9.01
C ALA A 29 -6.42 5.57 -7.53
N ASN A 30 -6.59 4.58 -6.64
CA ASN A 30 -6.79 4.79 -5.21
C ASN A 30 -5.63 5.59 -4.56
N TYR A 31 -4.38 5.35 -4.97
CA TYR A 31 -3.20 6.11 -4.51
C TYR A 31 -3.07 7.50 -5.15
N GLY A 32 -3.96 7.88 -6.07
CA GLY A 32 -3.94 9.20 -6.71
C GLY A 32 -2.81 9.38 -7.73
N LEU A 33 -2.30 8.30 -8.31
CA LEU A 33 -1.21 8.36 -9.31
C LEU A 33 -1.77 8.60 -10.71
N ASP A 34 -1.35 9.69 -11.36
CA ASP A 34 -1.63 9.89 -12.78
C ASP A 34 -0.71 9.02 -13.64
N ARG A 35 -1.32 8.27 -14.56
CA ARG A 35 -0.65 7.39 -15.52
C ARG A 35 -0.88 7.84 -16.97
N GLY A 36 -1.17 9.13 -17.15
CA GLY A 36 -1.50 9.73 -18.45
C GLY A 36 -3.00 9.79 -18.74
N PHE A 37 -3.85 9.64 -17.72
CA PHE A 37 -5.31 9.72 -17.85
C PHE A 37 -5.86 11.07 -17.37
N GLY A 38 -5.04 11.86 -16.68
CA GLY A 38 -5.41 13.17 -16.14
C GLY A 38 -6.53 13.10 -15.09
N GLY A 39 -7.10 14.26 -14.81
CA GLY A 39 -8.21 14.44 -13.86
C GLY A 39 -7.79 15.17 -12.58
N ASP A 40 -8.75 15.81 -11.93
CA ASP A 40 -8.52 16.76 -10.83
C ASP A 40 -8.14 16.11 -9.48
N HIS A 41 -8.25 14.78 -9.40
CA HIS A 41 -8.02 14.02 -8.16
C HIS A 41 -6.81 13.07 -8.25
N ALA A 42 -5.91 13.31 -9.21
CA ALA A 42 -4.60 12.69 -9.30
C ALA A 42 -3.51 13.73 -8.97
N ALA A 43 -2.53 13.35 -8.17
CA ALA A 43 -1.47 14.23 -7.74
C ALA A 43 -0.42 14.42 -8.84
N LYS A 44 0.02 15.66 -9.07
CA LYS A 44 1.09 16.00 -10.02
C LYS A 44 2.46 16.08 -9.36
N SER A 45 2.49 16.19 -8.02
CA SER A 45 3.71 16.20 -7.23
C SER A 45 3.45 15.65 -5.82
N TYR A 46 4.53 15.41 -5.07
CA TYR A 46 4.41 15.03 -3.65
C TYR A 46 3.97 16.17 -2.73
N ASP A 47 3.99 17.41 -3.23
CA ASP A 47 3.69 18.62 -2.48
C ASP A 47 2.21 19.04 -2.51
N GLU A 48 1.41 18.42 -3.38
CA GLU A 48 -0.03 18.69 -3.48
C GLU A 48 -0.79 18.00 -2.35
N ASP A 49 -1.65 18.72 -1.62
CA ASP A 49 -2.52 18.15 -0.57
C ASP A 49 -3.72 17.39 -1.16
N VAL A 50 -3.41 16.30 -1.87
CA VAL A 50 -4.37 15.34 -2.42
C VAL A 50 -4.25 14.03 -1.63
N PRO A 51 -5.37 13.33 -1.35
CA PRO A 51 -5.33 12.09 -0.56
C PRO A 51 -4.26 11.09 -1.01
N PHE A 52 -3.50 10.61 -0.04
CA PHE A 52 -2.37 9.67 -0.16
C PHE A 52 -1.04 10.25 -0.69
N THR A 53 -0.91 11.56 -0.84
CA THR A 53 0.40 12.21 -1.07
C THR A 53 1.19 12.40 0.23
N PRO A 54 2.52 12.62 0.15
CA PRO A 54 3.33 13.04 1.30
C PRO A 54 2.85 14.33 1.96
N ALA A 55 2.47 15.37 1.19
CA ALA A 55 1.91 16.60 1.75
C ALA A 55 0.60 16.37 2.51
N TRP A 56 -0.30 15.54 1.97
CA TRP A 56 -1.53 15.15 2.65
C TRP A 56 -1.23 14.38 3.95
N ALA A 57 -0.30 13.43 3.91
CA ALA A 57 0.08 12.64 5.08
C ALA A 57 0.74 13.51 6.17
N GLU A 58 1.54 14.51 5.79
CA GLU A 58 2.13 15.48 6.72
C GLU A 58 1.04 16.25 7.48
N ARG A 59 0.00 16.74 6.78
CA ARG A 59 -1.13 17.43 7.43
C ARG A 59 -1.89 16.51 8.40
N ILE A 60 -2.05 15.22 8.06
CA ILE A 60 -2.82 14.27 8.88
C ILE A 60 -2.02 13.79 10.10
N THR A 61 -0.72 13.52 9.93
CA THR A 61 0.10 12.80 10.93
C THR A 61 1.08 13.70 11.67
N GLY A 62 1.38 14.89 11.15
CA GLY A 62 2.45 15.77 11.62
C GLY A 62 3.87 15.33 11.25
N VAL A 63 4.05 14.19 10.56
CA VAL A 63 5.36 13.73 10.08
C VAL A 63 5.75 14.50 8.82
N LYS A 64 6.94 15.11 8.81
CA LYS A 64 7.44 15.88 7.66
C LYS A 64 7.44 15.04 6.38
N ARG A 65 6.92 15.59 5.28
CA ARG A 65 6.82 14.96 3.96
C ARG A 65 8.18 14.46 3.46
N ASP A 66 9.25 15.20 3.72
CA ASP A 66 10.61 14.81 3.35
C ASP A 66 11.04 13.52 4.05
N ALA A 67 10.69 13.36 5.33
CA ALA A 67 10.97 12.13 6.07
C ALA A 67 10.17 10.94 5.52
N ILE A 68 8.89 11.16 5.17
CA ILE A 68 8.05 10.15 4.53
C ILE A 68 8.67 9.71 3.19
N ILE A 69 9.04 10.67 2.34
CA ILE A 69 9.64 10.41 1.03
C ILE A 69 10.96 9.66 1.16
N THR A 70 11.86 10.12 2.04
CA THR A 70 13.17 9.51 2.26
C THR A 70 13.02 8.06 2.72
N VAL A 71 12.24 7.80 3.77
CA VAL A 71 12.06 6.44 4.30
C VAL A 71 11.40 5.53 3.27
N ALA A 72 10.37 6.00 2.54
CA ALA A 72 9.72 5.20 1.50
C ALA A 72 10.68 4.82 0.38
N ARG A 73 11.53 5.75 -0.09
CA ARG A 73 12.54 5.51 -1.11
C ARG A 73 13.61 4.55 -0.62
N GLU A 74 14.18 4.79 0.54
CA GLU A 74 15.24 3.93 1.10
C GLU A 74 14.73 2.50 1.35
N PHE A 75 13.50 2.36 1.87
CA PHE A 75 12.87 1.07 2.09
C PHE A 75 12.70 0.28 0.78
N ALA A 76 12.20 0.94 -0.27
CA ALA A 76 12.02 0.34 -1.59
C ALA A 76 13.35 0.02 -2.26
N THR A 77 14.33 0.94 -2.22
CA THR A 77 15.68 0.73 -2.77
C THR A 77 16.41 -0.41 -2.09
N ASN A 78 16.28 -0.57 -0.76
CA ASN A 78 16.85 -1.72 -0.08
C ASN A 78 16.19 -3.01 -0.55
N ALA A 79 14.85 -3.05 -0.65
CA ALA A 79 14.14 -4.23 -1.12
C ALA A 79 14.54 -4.60 -2.56
N GLU A 80 14.62 -3.62 -3.46
CA GLU A 80 15.09 -3.80 -4.83
C GLU A 80 16.50 -4.42 -4.86
N LYS A 81 17.47 -3.82 -4.16
CA LYS A 81 18.87 -4.26 -4.16
C LYS A 81 19.09 -5.64 -3.55
N THR A 82 18.19 -6.08 -2.68
CA THR A 82 18.34 -7.31 -1.89
C THR A 82 17.36 -8.41 -2.28
N ASN A 83 16.54 -8.18 -3.31
CA ASN A 83 15.46 -9.06 -3.72
C ASN A 83 14.43 -9.31 -2.59
N GLY A 84 13.96 -8.22 -1.97
CA GLY A 84 12.85 -8.19 -1.02
C GLY A 84 13.23 -8.16 0.46
N ARG A 85 14.49 -7.90 0.85
CA ARG A 85 14.91 -7.91 2.28
C ARG A 85 14.64 -6.60 3.01
N SER A 86 13.41 -6.10 2.89
CA SER A 86 12.87 -5.02 3.72
C SER A 86 11.71 -5.55 4.55
N MET A 87 11.68 -5.25 5.84
CA MET A 87 10.72 -5.83 6.79
C MET A 87 10.07 -4.75 7.63
N VAL A 88 8.81 -4.97 8.02
CA VAL A 88 8.14 -4.16 9.03
C VAL A 88 7.76 -5.04 10.21
N ILE A 89 8.30 -4.69 11.38
CA ILE A 89 7.95 -5.29 12.67
C ILE A 89 6.86 -4.44 13.31
N LEU A 90 5.74 -5.06 13.68
CA LEU A 90 4.56 -4.35 14.17
C LEU A 90 3.85 -5.14 15.28
N GLY A 91 3.07 -4.46 16.11
CA GLY A 91 2.35 -5.06 17.23
C GLY A 91 1.13 -4.26 17.67
N ALA A 92 0.76 -4.40 18.94
CA ALA A 92 -0.48 -3.84 19.50
C ALA A 92 -0.66 -2.33 19.29
N GLY A 93 0.43 -1.55 19.21
CA GLY A 93 0.37 -0.09 19.02
C GLY A 93 -0.34 0.36 17.75
N VAL A 94 -0.34 -0.46 16.69
CA VAL A 94 -1.13 -0.24 15.47
C VAL A 94 -2.34 -1.17 15.36
N ASN A 95 -2.28 -2.33 16.04
CA ASN A 95 -3.32 -3.36 15.98
C ASN A 95 -4.55 -3.09 16.86
N HIS A 96 -4.41 -2.33 17.96
CA HIS A 96 -5.48 -2.11 18.94
C HIS A 96 -6.27 -0.82 18.69
N TRP A 97 -6.30 -0.37 17.44
CA TRP A 97 -7.15 0.71 16.98
C TRP A 97 -8.41 0.15 16.32
N TYR A 98 -9.52 0.90 16.39
CA TYR A 98 -10.77 0.50 15.74
C TYR A 98 -10.57 0.27 14.22
N HIS A 99 -9.71 1.06 13.57
CA HIS A 99 -9.33 0.93 12.17
C HIS A 99 -7.94 0.27 11.98
N MET A 100 -7.61 -0.71 12.82
CA MET A 100 -6.34 -1.46 12.72
C MET A 100 -6.12 -2.07 11.34
N ASP A 101 -7.19 -2.49 10.69
CA ASP A 101 -7.19 -3.12 9.39
C ASP A 101 -6.66 -2.18 8.30
N MET A 102 -6.96 -0.88 8.39
CA MET A 102 -6.41 0.14 7.50
C MET A 102 -4.91 0.30 7.67
N THR A 103 -4.43 0.33 8.93
CA THR A 103 -2.98 0.44 9.21
C THR A 103 -2.25 -0.80 8.73
N TYR A 104 -2.81 -1.99 8.96
CA TYR A 104 -2.25 -3.26 8.49
C TYR A 104 -2.18 -3.32 6.98
N ARG A 105 -3.27 -2.99 6.28
CA ARG A 105 -3.30 -2.99 4.81
C ARG A 105 -2.34 -1.97 4.22
N GLY A 106 -2.13 -0.82 4.87
CA GLY A 106 -1.09 0.14 4.47
C GLY A 106 0.31 -0.47 4.48
N ILE A 107 0.70 -1.10 5.59
CA ILE A 107 1.99 -1.78 5.75
C ILE A 107 2.12 -2.97 4.79
N ILE A 108 1.08 -3.80 4.67
CA ILE A 108 1.06 -4.96 3.78
C ILE A 108 1.23 -4.52 2.31
N ASN A 109 0.55 -3.45 1.87
CA ASN A 109 0.70 -2.94 0.51
C ASN A 109 2.14 -2.51 0.22
N LEU A 110 2.79 -1.78 1.14
CA LEU A 110 4.20 -1.40 1.00
C LEU A 110 5.10 -2.63 0.78
N LEU A 111 4.91 -3.67 1.59
CA LEU A 111 5.70 -4.90 1.51
C LEU A 111 5.42 -5.68 0.21
N VAL A 112 4.16 -5.74 -0.23
CA VAL A 112 3.77 -6.36 -1.50
C VAL A 112 4.38 -5.61 -2.68
N PHE A 113 4.31 -4.27 -2.69
CA PHE A 113 4.90 -3.43 -3.74
C PHE A 113 6.42 -3.58 -3.81
N CYS A 114 7.07 -3.82 -2.68
CA CYS A 114 8.52 -4.05 -2.61
C CYS A 114 8.93 -5.52 -2.82
N GLY A 115 7.99 -6.43 -3.10
CA GLY A 115 8.29 -7.87 -3.27
C GLY A 115 8.86 -8.54 -2.00
N ALA A 116 8.59 -7.99 -0.82
CA ALA A 116 9.23 -8.41 0.43
C ALA A 116 8.54 -9.60 1.12
N ILE A 117 7.28 -9.86 0.78
CA ILE A 117 6.51 -10.97 1.38
C ILE A 117 7.09 -12.31 0.91
N GLY A 118 7.43 -13.18 1.88
CA GLY A 118 7.95 -14.52 1.61
C GLY A 118 9.47 -14.59 1.40
N GLN A 119 10.19 -13.47 1.51
CA GLN A 119 11.65 -13.43 1.41
C GLN A 119 12.30 -13.48 2.79
N SER A 120 13.38 -14.27 2.93
CA SER A 120 14.18 -14.27 4.17
C SER A 120 14.82 -12.90 4.38
N GLY A 121 14.64 -12.31 5.57
CA GLY A 121 15.03 -10.93 5.87
C GLY A 121 14.04 -9.86 5.40
N GLY A 122 12.88 -10.26 4.86
CA GLY A 122 11.81 -9.35 4.43
C GLY A 122 10.44 -9.72 5.00
N GLY A 123 9.48 -8.81 4.83
CA GLY A 123 8.06 -9.12 4.98
C GLY A 123 7.36 -8.52 6.20
N TRP A 124 6.20 -9.11 6.50
CA TRP A 124 5.28 -8.66 7.55
C TRP A 124 5.52 -9.46 8.82
N SER A 125 6.00 -8.79 9.86
CA SER A 125 6.44 -9.44 11.11
C SER A 125 5.63 -8.94 12.30
N HIS A 126 4.41 -9.44 12.38
CA HIS A 126 3.46 -9.12 13.43
C HIS A 126 3.72 -9.93 14.70
N TYR A 127 3.81 -9.23 15.83
CA TYR A 127 3.97 -9.83 17.15
C TYR A 127 2.98 -9.24 18.15
N VAL A 128 2.17 -10.10 18.75
CA VAL A 128 1.22 -9.78 19.84
C VAL A 128 1.29 -10.87 20.91
N GLY A 129 0.27 -11.72 21.03
CA GLY A 129 0.26 -12.87 21.92
C GLY A 129 1.03 -14.07 21.37
N GLN A 130 1.16 -15.09 22.20
CA GLN A 130 1.81 -16.36 21.89
C GLN A 130 0.85 -17.28 21.10
N GLU A 131 0.49 -16.91 19.87
CA GLU A 131 -0.44 -17.71 19.04
C GLU A 131 0.19 -19.02 18.53
N LYS A 132 1.50 -18.98 18.20
CA LYS A 132 2.15 -20.07 17.48
C LYS A 132 2.68 -21.15 18.40
N LEU A 133 1.79 -21.98 18.93
CA LEU A 133 2.17 -23.18 19.66
C LEU A 133 2.73 -24.24 18.71
N ARG A 134 4.06 -24.27 18.55
CA ARG A 134 4.78 -25.41 17.94
C ARG A 134 4.70 -26.61 18.90
N PRO A 135 4.88 -27.87 18.44
CA PRO A 135 4.83 -29.02 19.34
C PRO A 135 5.76 -28.81 20.52
N GLN A 136 5.17 -28.80 21.71
CA GLN A 136 5.88 -28.68 22.96
C GLN A 136 6.46 -30.07 23.25
N THR A 137 7.57 -30.43 22.61
CA THR A 137 8.32 -31.62 23.00
C THR A 137 8.92 -31.34 24.37
N GLY A 138 8.29 -31.89 25.40
CA GLY A 138 8.88 -32.08 26.73
C GLY A 138 9.79 -33.30 26.75
#